data_AF-Q39II1-F1
#
_entry.id   AF-Q39II1-F1
#
_cell.length_a   1.000
_cell.length_b   1.000
_cell.length_c   1.000
_cell.angle_alpha   90.00
_cell.angle_beta   90.00
_cell.angle_gamma   90.00
#
_symmetry.space_group_name_H-M   'P 1'
#
loop_
_entity.id
_entity.type
_entity.pdbx_description
1 polymer ?
#
loop_
_entity_poly.entity_id
_entity_poly.type
_entity_poly.pdbx_seq_one_letter_code
_entity_poly.pdbx_strand_id
1 'polypeptide(L)'
;MHSCARRAKLACSELHASRHTQAGRVPINSRCGRFVLNDNRESRFVRRSLTLAFRNFSPARCATWIVALAACAQAGAAWSADATAPAAGTRPAVTSLRGDAAASNAAATDAAAQGNVAELTQMLHDGRIVEMRTTYNGSYGASLMLDPREMTYYVALFQDKHLWRVIRSQEKNRAEMVYANFVQQTVQLADIEIRRTELEAQKAFLERVIALQANRAQQLQADLSVARSQQAEVAQRQRSAQEQAQALQVEKRAAQLQLRDLQEQVRQLEKQTETGLPAHK
;
A
#
# COMPACT_ATOMS: atom_id res chain seq x y z
N MET A 1 -27.14 -31.04 -24.84
CA MET A 1 -28.45 -30.34 -24.76
C MET A 1 -28.85 -30.28 -23.30
N HIS A 2 -29.53 -29.19 -22.88
CA HIS A 2 -29.69 -28.75 -21.48
C HIS A 2 -28.35 -28.35 -20.82
N SER A 3 -28.24 -27.29 -20.01
CA SER A 3 -29.27 -26.39 -19.48
C SER A 3 -28.84 -24.92 -19.62
N CYS A 4 -29.69 -24.10 -20.24
CA CYS A 4 -29.60 -22.64 -20.22
C CYS A 4 -30.81 -22.10 -19.45
N ALA A 5 -30.74 -20.84 -18.98
CA ALA A 5 -31.76 -20.10 -18.27
C ALA A 5 -32.11 -20.56 -16.84
N ARG A 6 -31.56 -19.86 -15.84
CA ARG A 6 -32.35 -19.39 -14.69
C ARG A 6 -31.78 -18.12 -14.05
N ARG A 7 -32.64 -17.08 -13.97
CA ARG A 7 -32.58 -15.91 -13.08
C ARG A 7 -31.47 -14.87 -13.29
N ALA A 8 -31.60 -14.11 -14.38
CA ALA A 8 -31.63 -12.65 -14.22
C ALA A 8 -33.05 -12.26 -13.73
N LYS A 9 -33.18 -11.73 -12.50
CA LYS A 9 -34.33 -10.94 -11.99
C LYS A 9 -34.15 -10.60 -10.50
N LEU A 10 -33.77 -9.35 -10.23
CA LEU A 10 -33.93 -8.53 -9.01
C LEU A 10 -33.17 -7.22 -9.36
N ALA A 11 -33.84 -6.21 -9.94
CA ALA A 11 -34.55 -5.15 -9.20
C ALA A 11 -33.58 -4.46 -8.22
N CYS A 12 -33.05 -3.25 -8.48
CA CYS A 12 -33.66 -2.04 -9.05
C CYS A 12 -34.83 -1.51 -8.20
N SER A 13 -34.52 -1.15 -6.95
CA SER A 13 -35.40 -0.41 -6.05
C SER A 13 -34.61 0.14 -4.87
N GLU A 14 -34.03 1.35 -4.99
CA GLU A 14 -33.82 2.26 -3.85
C GLU A 14 -33.43 3.66 -4.35
N LEU A 15 -34.46 4.51 -4.47
CA LEU A 15 -34.37 5.94 -4.75
C LEU A 15 -35.52 6.60 -3.98
N HIS A 16 -35.25 7.77 -3.39
CA HIS A 16 -36.12 8.54 -2.48
C HIS A 16 -36.25 8.07 -1.01
N ALA A 17 -35.42 8.67 -0.13
CA ALA A 17 -35.91 9.33 1.09
C ALA A 17 -34.90 10.35 1.63
N SER A 18 -35.39 11.54 2.00
CA SER A 18 -34.73 12.64 2.76
C SER A 18 -34.21 13.86 1.99
N ARG A 19 -35.06 14.90 1.95
CA ARG A 19 -34.70 16.33 1.87
C ARG A 19 -35.35 17.05 3.07
N HIS A 20 -34.89 18.27 3.36
CA HIS A 20 -35.20 19.10 4.56
C HIS A 20 -34.52 18.56 5.83
N THR A 21 -33.89 19.34 6.71
CA THR A 21 -33.78 20.81 6.90
C THR A 21 -32.35 21.10 7.45
N GLN A 22 -31.77 22.30 7.64
CA GLN A 22 -32.26 23.70 7.71
C GLN A 22 -31.14 24.69 7.28
N ALA A 23 -31.31 25.99 7.54
CA ALA A 23 -30.37 27.07 7.19
C ALA A 23 -29.37 27.42 8.31
N GLY A 24 -28.19 27.94 7.94
CA GLY A 24 -27.22 28.59 8.83
C GLY A 24 -26.32 29.52 8.02
N ARG A 25 -26.14 30.78 8.44
CA ARG A 25 -25.62 31.88 7.60
C ARG A 25 -24.65 32.75 8.41
N VAL A 26 -23.60 33.30 7.75
CA VAL A 26 -22.75 34.44 8.21
C VAL A 26 -21.69 34.09 9.29
N PRO A 27 -20.50 34.77 9.37
CA PRO A 27 -19.78 35.61 8.42
C PRO A 27 -18.36 35.13 8.03
N ILE A 28 -17.84 35.72 6.95
CA ILE A 28 -16.40 35.84 6.66
C ILE A 28 -15.80 36.90 7.59
N ASN A 29 -14.63 36.67 8.20
CA ASN A 29 -13.87 37.73 8.86
C ASN A 29 -12.40 37.77 8.38
N SER A 30 -12.10 38.79 7.59
CA SER A 30 -10.76 39.07 7.06
C SER A 30 -9.88 39.68 8.14
N ARG A 31 -8.80 38.99 8.56
CA ARG A 31 -7.74 39.62 9.35
C ARG A 31 -6.42 39.69 8.59
N CYS A 32 -6.15 40.89 8.08
CA CYS A 32 -4.86 41.28 7.53
C CYS A 32 -3.82 41.30 8.65
N GLY A 33 -2.87 40.35 8.62
CA GLY A 33 -1.76 40.24 9.58
C GLY A 33 -0.43 40.55 8.91
N ARG A 34 -0.03 41.83 8.87
CA ARG A 34 1.27 42.27 8.36
C ARG A 34 2.34 42.13 9.45
N PHE A 35 3.27 41.19 9.29
CA PHE A 35 4.56 41.14 10.00
C PHE A 35 5.65 40.92 8.94
N VAL A 36 6.29 42.00 8.47
CA VAL A 36 7.61 42.47 8.94
C VAL A 36 8.72 41.47 8.60
N LEU A 37 9.52 41.84 7.59
CA LEU A 37 10.77 41.16 7.25
C LEU A 37 11.72 41.22 8.46
N ASN A 38 12.29 40.08 8.83
CA ASN A 38 13.58 40.06 9.52
C ASN A 38 14.61 39.49 8.55
N ASP A 39 15.36 40.38 7.91
CA ASP A 39 16.48 40.04 7.05
C ASP A 39 17.71 39.77 7.92
N ASN A 40 18.11 38.51 8.01
CA ASN A 40 19.40 38.18 8.59
C ASN A 40 20.14 37.12 7.77
N ARG A 41 21.01 37.63 6.90
CA ARG A 41 22.35 37.12 6.56
C ARG A 41 22.64 35.67 7.00
N GLU A 42 22.87 34.81 6.02
CA GLU A 42 23.91 33.75 5.98
C GLU A 42 23.87 33.12 4.57
N SER A 43 24.46 33.79 3.57
CA SER A 43 24.39 33.36 2.14
C SER A 43 25.50 33.96 1.26
N ARG A 44 26.77 33.77 1.65
CA ARG A 44 27.94 33.95 0.76
C ARG A 44 28.97 32.88 1.09
N PHE A 45 29.62 32.32 0.06
CA PHE A 45 30.19 30.96 0.00
C PHE A 45 29.08 29.89 -0.04
N VAL A 46 28.87 29.11 -1.11
CA VAL A 46 29.74 28.75 -2.24
C VAL A 46 29.00 29.01 -3.57
N ARG A 47 29.35 30.08 -4.28
CA ARG A 47 28.78 30.37 -5.62
C ARG A 47 29.81 30.98 -6.58
N ARG A 48 30.94 30.27 -6.74
CA ARG A 48 31.99 30.56 -7.74
C ARG A 48 32.79 29.29 -8.02
N SER A 49 32.48 28.59 -9.10
CA SER A 49 33.44 27.88 -9.98
C SER A 49 32.72 27.19 -11.14
N LEU A 50 33.33 27.26 -12.32
CA LEU A 50 32.99 26.56 -13.56
C LEU A 50 31.57 26.77 -14.13
N THR A 51 31.38 27.95 -14.72
CA THR A 51 30.78 28.01 -16.06
C THR A 51 31.93 27.93 -17.07
N LEU A 52 31.88 26.96 -18.01
CA LEU A 52 32.49 26.94 -19.37
C LEU A 52 32.96 25.54 -19.78
N ALA A 53 32.03 24.76 -20.33
CA ALA A 53 32.34 23.74 -21.33
C ALA A 53 31.29 23.81 -22.44
N PHE A 54 31.80 24.17 -23.61
CA PHE A 54 31.19 24.29 -24.93
C PHE A 54 30.03 23.30 -25.24
N ARG A 55 28.90 23.81 -25.76
CA ARG A 55 28.64 24.06 -27.20
C ARG A 55 28.77 22.79 -28.05
N ASN A 56 27.66 22.08 -28.21
CA ASN A 56 27.13 21.56 -29.50
C ASN A 56 25.92 20.63 -29.27
N PHE A 57 24.73 21.17 -29.01
CA PHE A 57 23.48 20.43 -29.24
C PHE A 57 22.35 21.38 -29.69
N SER A 58 21.57 20.91 -30.67
CA SER A 58 20.66 21.74 -31.48
C SER A 58 19.34 22.08 -30.77
N PRO A 59 18.83 23.33 -30.85
CA PRO A 59 17.71 23.80 -30.02
C PRO A 59 16.32 23.24 -30.40
N ALA A 60 16.20 22.47 -31.49
CA ALA A 60 14.91 22.04 -32.03
C ALA A 60 14.25 20.82 -31.32
N ARG A 61 14.84 20.29 -30.24
CA ARG A 61 14.34 19.08 -29.55
C ARG A 61 14.34 19.16 -28.01
N CYS A 62 13.92 20.30 -27.44
CA CYS A 62 13.76 20.46 -25.99
C CYS A 62 12.38 20.98 -25.53
N ALA A 63 11.42 21.16 -26.45
CA ALA A 63 10.14 21.83 -26.17
C ALA A 63 9.08 21.00 -25.41
N THR A 64 9.40 19.78 -24.94
CA THR A 64 8.45 18.88 -24.25
C THR A 64 8.98 18.26 -22.95
N TRP A 65 9.98 18.88 -22.29
CA TRP A 65 10.56 18.37 -21.03
C TRP A 65 10.72 19.44 -19.92
N ILE A 66 9.93 20.52 -19.94
CA ILE A 66 10.02 21.62 -18.94
C ILE A 66 8.81 21.70 -17.99
N VAL A 67 7.77 20.86 -18.14
CA VAL A 67 6.59 20.85 -17.24
C VAL A 67 6.42 19.49 -16.55
N ALA A 68 7.45 19.05 -15.79
CA ALA A 68 7.36 17.87 -14.91
C ALA A 68 8.35 17.87 -13.71
N LEU A 69 8.97 19.00 -13.37
CA LEU A 69 10.03 19.10 -12.34
C LEU A 69 9.70 20.05 -11.18
N ALA A 70 8.42 20.31 -10.93
CA ALA A 70 7.95 21.24 -9.90
C ALA A 70 6.84 20.65 -8.99
N ALA A 71 6.85 19.32 -8.76
CA ALA A 71 5.81 18.62 -8.00
C ALA A 71 6.33 17.48 -7.08
N CYS A 72 7.53 17.65 -6.49
CA CYS A 72 8.08 16.74 -5.47
C CYS A 72 8.75 17.47 -4.28
N ALA A 73 8.35 18.72 -4.00
CA ALA A 73 8.95 19.56 -2.94
C ALA A 73 8.10 19.67 -1.66
N GLN A 74 6.93 19.02 -1.61
CA GLN A 74 6.02 19.02 -0.44
C GLN A 74 5.75 17.59 0.07
N ALA A 75 6.79 16.89 0.50
CA ALA A 75 6.68 15.58 1.16
C ALA A 75 7.68 15.42 2.33
N GLY A 76 8.00 16.52 3.03
CA GLY A 76 9.07 16.57 4.04
C GLY A 76 8.72 17.32 5.34
N ALA A 77 7.44 17.58 5.62
CA ALA A 77 7.02 18.38 6.77
C ALA A 77 5.71 17.85 7.39
N ALA A 78 5.75 16.66 7.98
CA ALA A 78 4.62 16.07 8.71
C ALA A 78 5.01 15.17 9.90
N TRP A 79 6.29 15.20 10.33
CA TRP A 79 6.84 14.29 11.34
C TRP A 79 7.61 15.06 12.45
N SER A 80 7.01 16.14 12.96
CA SER A 80 7.53 16.91 14.12
C SER A 80 6.40 17.64 14.87
N ALA A 81 5.47 16.89 15.47
CA ALA A 81 4.48 17.46 16.40
C ALA A 81 3.81 16.39 17.29
N ASP A 82 4.58 15.55 17.99
CA ASP A 82 4.17 15.06 19.31
C ASP A 82 5.37 14.51 20.09
N ALA A 83 6.00 15.38 20.90
CA ALA A 83 7.06 14.99 21.82
C ALA A 83 6.48 14.50 23.16
N THR A 84 5.42 13.69 23.10
CA THR A 84 5.07 12.82 24.22
C THR A 84 6.14 11.74 24.28
N ALA A 85 7.03 11.84 25.28
CA ALA A 85 8.02 10.80 25.53
C ALA A 85 7.31 9.44 25.60
N PRO A 86 7.83 8.37 24.97
CA PRO A 86 7.17 7.07 24.99
C PRO A 86 7.02 6.65 26.45
N ALA A 87 5.78 6.57 26.93
CA ALA A 87 5.49 6.01 28.23
C ALA A 87 6.13 4.62 28.24
N ALA A 88 7.07 4.40 29.16
CA ALA A 88 7.78 3.12 29.28
C ALA A 88 6.71 2.02 29.33
N GLY A 89 6.69 1.18 28.29
CA GLY A 89 5.50 0.39 27.95
C GLY A 89 4.98 -0.36 29.16
N THR A 90 3.67 -0.27 29.41
CA THR A 90 3.01 -0.75 30.63
C THR A 90 3.46 -2.16 31.00
N ARG A 91 4.49 -2.24 31.85
CA ARG A 91 5.09 -3.50 32.28
C ARG A 91 3.97 -4.30 32.95
N PRO A 92 3.61 -5.49 32.45
CA PRO A 92 2.59 -6.30 33.10
C PRO A 92 3.08 -6.61 34.51
N ALA A 93 2.44 -6.01 35.52
CA ALA A 93 2.86 -6.15 36.90
C ALA A 93 2.89 -7.64 37.30
N VAL A 94 3.92 -8.06 38.06
CA VAL A 94 4.11 -9.48 38.43
C VAL A 94 2.96 -10.04 39.27
N THR A 95 2.15 -9.19 39.91
CA THR A 95 0.87 -9.57 40.54
C THR A 95 -0.13 -10.21 39.56
N SER A 96 0.07 -10.08 38.24
CA SER A 96 -0.72 -10.75 37.21
C SER A 96 -0.19 -12.14 36.80
N LEU A 97 0.88 -12.64 37.44
CA LEU A 97 1.36 -14.02 37.29
C LEU A 97 0.37 -15.00 37.94
N ARG A 98 0.12 -16.14 37.28
CA ARG A 98 -0.81 -17.19 37.71
C ARG A 98 -0.11 -18.52 37.83
N GLY A 99 -0.51 -19.35 38.79
CA GLY A 99 -0.07 -20.73 38.94
C GLY A 99 -1.11 -21.71 38.43
N ASP A 100 -1.15 -21.95 37.12
CA ASP A 100 -1.91 -23.06 36.52
C ASP A 100 -0.93 -24.09 35.94
N ALA A 101 -1.07 -25.35 36.36
CA ALA A 101 -0.11 -26.41 36.07
C ALA A 101 -0.25 -26.99 34.65
N ALA A 102 0.25 -26.27 33.65
CA ALA A 102 0.48 -26.82 32.32
C ALA A 102 1.66 -27.81 32.37
N ALA A 103 1.39 -29.10 32.13
CA ALA A 103 2.35 -30.17 32.40
C ALA A 103 3.49 -30.25 31.35
N SER A 104 4.74 -30.34 31.84
CA SER A 104 5.92 -30.74 31.09
C SER A 104 6.75 -31.73 31.91
N ASN A 105 7.20 -32.83 31.31
CA ASN A 105 7.64 -34.04 32.02
C ASN A 105 8.97 -33.92 32.81
N ALA A 106 8.96 -33.86 34.15
CA ALA A 106 10.16 -34.03 35.00
C ALA A 106 9.86 -34.59 36.42
N ALA A 107 9.04 -35.65 36.48
CA ALA A 107 8.17 -36.11 37.57
C ALA A 107 8.71 -36.30 39.02
N ALA A 108 9.98 -36.03 39.32
CA ALA A 108 10.54 -36.08 40.68
C ALA A 108 10.96 -34.70 41.23
N THR A 109 11.31 -33.75 40.36
CA THR A 109 11.59 -32.35 40.79
C THR A 109 10.29 -31.53 40.85
N ASP A 110 9.26 -31.99 40.14
CA ASP A 110 8.01 -31.28 39.92
C ASP A 110 7.19 -31.07 41.21
N ALA A 111 7.18 -32.02 42.15
CA ALA A 111 6.37 -31.87 43.38
C ALA A 111 6.82 -30.67 44.25
N ALA A 112 8.13 -30.50 44.45
CA ALA A 112 8.67 -29.35 45.17
C ALA A 112 8.56 -28.05 44.34
N ALA A 113 8.69 -28.13 43.01
CA ALA A 113 8.49 -26.98 42.14
C ALA A 113 7.03 -26.49 42.14
N GLN A 114 6.06 -27.39 42.12
CA GLN A 114 4.62 -27.10 42.23
C GLN A 114 4.27 -26.45 43.58
N GLY A 115 4.85 -26.96 44.68
CA GLY A 115 4.72 -26.34 46.00
C GLY A 115 5.21 -24.88 46.00
N ASN A 116 6.41 -24.62 45.47
CA ASN A 116 6.97 -23.26 45.36
C ASN A 116 6.12 -22.35 44.45
N VAL A 117 5.49 -22.89 43.39
CA VAL A 117 4.59 -22.14 42.49
C VAL A 117 3.33 -21.70 43.22
N ALA A 118 2.69 -22.59 43.98
CA ALA A 118 1.50 -22.27 44.77
C ALA A 118 1.81 -21.24 45.87
N GLU A 119 2.92 -21.43 46.59
CA GLU A 119 3.43 -20.50 47.61
C GLU A 119 3.65 -19.09 47.03
N LEU A 120 4.39 -18.99 45.93
CA LEU A 120 4.65 -17.72 45.24
C LEU A 120 3.36 -17.07 44.72
N THR A 121 2.44 -17.86 44.16
CA THR A 121 1.15 -17.36 43.64
C THR A 121 0.33 -16.71 44.75
N GLN A 122 0.27 -17.33 45.94
CA GLN A 122 -0.40 -16.75 47.10
C GLN A 122 0.28 -15.46 47.58
N MET A 123 1.61 -15.43 47.67
CA MET A 123 2.35 -14.23 48.07
C MET A 123 2.22 -13.05 47.09
N LEU A 124 2.06 -13.34 45.79
CA LEU A 124 1.79 -12.35 44.75
C LEU A 124 0.37 -11.77 44.82
N HIS A 125 -0.63 -12.59 45.19
CA HIS A 125 -2.00 -12.13 45.46
C HIS A 125 -2.07 -11.30 46.75
N ASP A 126 -1.39 -11.74 47.80
CA ASP A 126 -1.35 -11.06 49.10
C ASP A 126 -0.45 -9.81 49.12
N GLY A 127 0.21 -9.48 47.99
CA GLY A 127 1.11 -8.32 47.87
C GLY A 127 2.34 -8.37 48.78
N ARG A 128 2.73 -9.56 49.27
CA ARG A 128 3.80 -9.73 50.28
C ARG A 128 5.21 -9.81 49.70
N ILE A 129 5.35 -9.85 48.38
CA ILE A 129 6.63 -9.96 47.67
C ILE A 129 6.99 -8.65 46.95
N VAL A 130 8.28 -8.32 47.01
CA VAL A 130 8.89 -7.21 46.27
C VAL A 130 9.51 -7.74 44.98
N GLU A 131 9.07 -7.23 43.82
CA GLU A 131 9.73 -7.47 42.54
C GLU A 131 11.08 -6.74 42.53
N MET A 132 12.19 -7.47 42.37
CA MET A 132 13.51 -6.86 42.22
C MET A 132 13.86 -6.66 40.75
N ARG A 133 13.65 -7.69 39.93
CA ARG A 133 13.98 -7.70 38.49
C ARG A 133 13.01 -8.62 37.75
N THR A 134 12.59 -8.25 36.56
CA THR A 134 11.90 -9.15 35.60
C THR A 134 12.32 -8.80 34.19
N THR A 135 12.52 -9.82 33.37
CA THR A 135 12.85 -9.75 31.94
C THR A 135 11.80 -10.51 31.14
N TYR A 136 11.44 -10.00 29.97
CA TYR A 136 10.50 -10.61 29.02
C TYR A 136 11.19 -10.81 27.67
N ASN A 137 10.96 -11.96 27.04
CA ASN A 137 11.42 -12.34 25.71
C ASN A 137 10.24 -13.07 25.03
N GLY A 138 9.55 -12.40 24.10
CA GLY A 138 8.28 -12.91 23.55
C GLY A 138 7.23 -13.15 24.65
N SER A 139 6.54 -14.28 24.59
CA SER A 139 5.63 -14.77 25.65
C SER A 139 6.34 -15.18 26.95
N TYR A 140 7.65 -15.45 26.91
CA TYR A 140 8.42 -15.97 28.03
C TYR A 140 9.00 -14.87 28.92
N GLY A 141 9.23 -15.16 30.19
CA GLY A 141 9.95 -14.25 31.08
C GLY A 141 10.48 -14.90 32.34
N ALA A 142 11.41 -14.17 32.97
CA ALA A 142 12.06 -14.58 34.21
C ALA A 142 12.02 -13.43 35.22
N SER A 143 11.64 -13.72 36.47
CA SER A 143 11.55 -12.74 37.56
C SER A 143 12.37 -13.16 38.78
N LEU A 144 13.01 -12.19 39.42
CA LEU A 144 13.66 -12.27 40.72
C LEU A 144 12.87 -11.40 41.69
N MET A 145 12.42 -12.02 42.77
CA MET A 145 11.54 -11.48 43.78
C MET A 145 12.11 -11.75 45.17
N LEU A 146 11.75 -10.92 46.15
CA LEU A 146 12.15 -11.06 47.55
C LEU A 146 10.92 -10.97 48.44
N ASP A 147 10.75 -11.94 49.34
CA ASP A 147 9.95 -11.73 50.55
C ASP A 147 10.83 -11.05 51.61
N PRO A 148 10.56 -9.79 51.99
CA PRO A 148 11.33 -9.08 53.01
C PRO A 148 11.07 -9.60 54.44
N ARG A 149 10.03 -10.43 54.66
CA ARG A 149 9.70 -10.97 55.99
C ARG A 149 10.55 -12.20 56.32
N GLU A 150 10.64 -13.15 55.39
CA GLU A 150 11.47 -14.36 55.53
C GLU A 150 12.87 -14.23 54.91
N MET A 151 13.21 -13.06 54.35
CA MET A 151 14.47 -12.80 53.62
C MET A 151 14.79 -13.87 52.56
N THR A 152 13.73 -14.40 51.94
CA THR A 152 13.82 -15.48 50.94
C THR A 152 13.58 -14.92 49.55
N TYR A 153 14.53 -15.18 48.65
CA TYR A 153 14.44 -14.84 47.23
C TYR A 153 13.66 -15.93 46.48
N TYR A 154 12.76 -15.50 45.60
CA TYR A 154 12.02 -16.36 44.69
C TYR A 154 12.42 -16.02 43.25
N VAL A 155 12.84 -17.04 42.52
CA VAL A 155 13.17 -16.91 41.09
C VAL A 155 12.15 -17.70 40.28
N ALA A 156 11.42 -17.02 39.42
CA ALA A 156 10.36 -17.59 38.60
C ALA A 156 10.72 -17.59 37.11
N LEU A 157 10.41 -18.68 36.42
CA LEU A 157 10.31 -18.80 34.97
C LEU A 157 8.82 -18.94 34.62
N PHE A 158 8.34 -18.15 33.66
CA PHE A 158 6.93 -18.12 33.25
C PHE A 158 6.76 -17.95 31.73
N GLN A 159 5.60 -18.38 31.21
CA GLN A 159 5.13 -18.09 29.85
C GLN A 159 3.69 -17.56 29.89
N ASP A 160 3.39 -16.48 29.18
CA ASP A 160 2.05 -15.85 29.14
C ASP A 160 1.46 -15.61 30.54
N LYS A 161 2.35 -15.22 31.46
CA LYS A 161 2.12 -15.03 32.89
C LYS A 161 1.86 -16.30 33.72
N HIS A 162 1.88 -17.50 33.13
CA HIS A 162 1.77 -18.76 33.85
C HIS A 162 3.13 -19.19 34.39
N LEU A 163 3.22 -19.37 35.71
CA LEU A 163 4.42 -19.81 36.42
C LEU A 163 4.71 -21.28 36.12
N TRP A 164 5.83 -21.55 35.46
CA TRP A 164 6.25 -22.91 35.10
C TRP A 164 7.22 -23.50 36.12
N ARG A 165 8.14 -22.68 36.64
CA ARG A 165 9.18 -23.13 37.57
C ARG A 165 9.53 -22.03 38.54
N VAL A 166 9.50 -22.34 39.83
CA VAL A 166 9.90 -21.42 40.91
C VAL A 166 10.95 -22.07 41.79
N ILE A 167 12.05 -21.33 42.02
CA ILE A 167 13.15 -21.72 42.89
C ILE A 167 13.24 -20.70 44.03
N ARG A 168 13.09 -21.18 45.27
CA ARG A 168 13.35 -20.40 46.49
C ARG A 168 14.81 -20.52 46.94
N SER A 169 15.39 -19.45 47.46
CA SER A 169 16.71 -19.45 48.09
C SER A 169 16.88 -18.30 49.08
N GLN A 170 17.50 -18.54 50.22
CA GLN A 170 17.91 -17.46 51.16
C GLN A 170 19.25 -16.83 50.77
N GLU A 171 20.03 -17.48 49.89
CA GLU A 171 21.30 -16.97 49.39
C GLU A 171 21.10 -16.09 48.16
N LYS A 172 21.34 -14.79 48.31
CA LYS A 172 21.25 -13.81 47.21
C LYS A 172 22.03 -14.24 45.96
N ASN A 173 23.30 -14.63 46.13
CA ASN A 173 24.18 -15.00 45.02
C ASN A 173 23.63 -16.20 44.23
N ARG A 174 23.05 -17.18 44.92
CA ARG A 174 22.40 -18.35 44.29
C ARG A 174 21.14 -17.92 43.53
N ALA A 175 20.32 -17.05 44.11
CA ALA A 175 19.12 -16.53 43.44
C ALA A 175 19.47 -15.72 42.18
N GLU A 176 20.49 -14.85 42.24
CA GLU A 176 20.96 -14.08 41.07
C GLU A 176 21.52 -14.98 39.95
N MET A 177 22.27 -16.04 40.31
CA MET A 177 22.77 -17.03 39.35
C MET A 177 21.64 -17.83 38.70
N VAL A 178 20.64 -18.27 39.48
CA VAL A 178 19.45 -18.97 38.95
C VAL A 178 18.66 -18.04 38.02
N TYR A 179 18.48 -16.77 38.40
CA TYR A 179 17.82 -15.77 37.57
C TYR A 179 18.56 -15.55 36.25
N ALA A 180 19.89 -15.41 36.26
CA ALA A 180 20.69 -15.29 35.04
C ALA A 180 20.52 -16.51 34.11
N ASN A 181 20.50 -17.72 34.68
CA ASN A 181 20.25 -18.95 33.91
C ASN A 181 18.83 -18.98 33.32
N PHE A 182 17.79 -18.57 34.06
CA PHE A 182 16.43 -18.48 33.53
C PHE A 182 16.31 -17.41 32.43
N VAL A 183 16.98 -16.26 32.56
CA VAL A 183 17.03 -15.25 31.48
C VAL A 183 17.62 -15.86 30.20
N GLN A 184 18.74 -16.59 30.28
CA GLN A 184 19.31 -17.28 29.11
C GLN A 184 18.36 -18.32 28.51
N GLN A 185 17.64 -19.07 29.35
CA GLN A 185 16.62 -20.02 28.89
C GLN A 185 15.45 -19.32 28.17
N THR A 186 14.97 -18.17 28.67
CA THR A 186 13.88 -17.44 28.00
C THR A 186 14.24 -16.90 26.62
N VAL A 187 15.52 -16.61 26.35
CA VAL A 187 15.96 -16.23 25.00
C VAL A 187 15.77 -17.43 24.05
N GLN A 188 16.33 -18.59 24.41
CA GLN A 188 16.26 -19.81 23.60
C GLN A 188 14.81 -20.29 23.36
N LEU A 189 13.93 -20.14 24.34
CA LEU A 189 12.51 -20.47 24.21
C LEU A 189 11.75 -19.50 23.29
N ALA A 190 12.11 -18.21 23.35
CA ALA A 190 11.47 -17.15 22.55
C ALA A 190 11.95 -17.11 21.09
N ASP A 191 13.16 -17.60 20.78
CA ASP A 191 13.76 -17.53 19.44
C ASP A 191 12.83 -18.06 18.34
N ILE A 192 12.12 -19.17 18.59
CA ILE A 192 11.18 -19.77 17.63
C ILE A 192 9.93 -18.91 17.44
N GLU A 193 9.40 -18.33 18.53
CA GLU A 193 8.22 -17.46 18.52
C GLU A 193 8.52 -16.16 17.76
N ILE A 194 9.62 -15.49 18.11
CA ILE A 194 10.08 -14.26 17.46
C ILE A 194 10.31 -14.52 15.97
N ARG A 195 11.04 -15.59 15.61
CA ARG A 195 11.31 -15.93 14.22
C ARG A 195 10.03 -16.26 13.44
N ARG A 196 9.05 -16.89 14.08
CA ARG A 196 7.73 -17.14 13.48
C ARG A 196 7.01 -15.82 13.20
N THR A 197 6.95 -14.91 14.17
CA THR A 197 6.31 -13.58 14.00
C THR A 197 6.97 -12.77 12.88
N GLU A 198 8.30 -12.78 12.78
CA GLU A 198 9.04 -12.17 11.67
C GLU A 198 8.64 -12.75 10.31
N LEU A 199 8.58 -14.08 10.20
CA LEU A 199 8.21 -14.76 8.95
C LEU A 199 6.75 -14.54 8.56
N GLU A 200 5.82 -14.50 9.53
CA GLU A 200 4.42 -14.15 9.29
C GLU A 200 4.28 -12.70 8.79
N ALA A 201 5.02 -11.76 9.35
CA ALA A 201 5.05 -10.37 8.88
C ALA A 201 5.66 -10.23 7.47
N GLN A 202 6.76 -10.93 7.18
CA GLN A 202 7.39 -10.98 5.85
C GLN A 202 6.43 -11.57 4.80
N LYS A 203 5.73 -12.66 5.15
CA LYS A 203 4.70 -13.27 4.30
C LYS A 203 3.58 -12.28 3.98
N ALA A 204 3.00 -11.63 4.99
CA ALA A 204 1.90 -10.67 4.80
C ALA A 204 2.33 -9.45 3.96
N PHE A 205 3.59 -9.02 4.07
CA PHE A 205 4.17 -8.00 3.19
C PHE A 205 4.26 -8.48 1.73
N LEU A 206 4.82 -9.68 1.51
CA LEU A 206 4.96 -10.28 0.18
C LEU A 206 3.61 -10.50 -0.51
N GLU A 207 2.61 -11.01 0.21
CA GLU A 207 1.23 -11.19 -0.30
C GLU A 207 0.63 -9.86 -0.78
N ARG A 208 0.85 -8.76 -0.04
CA ARG A 208 0.41 -7.42 -0.45
C ARG A 208 1.12 -6.92 -1.71
N VAL A 209 2.42 -7.18 -1.83
CA VAL A 209 3.20 -6.81 -3.04
C VAL A 209 2.73 -7.63 -4.24
N ILE A 210 2.51 -8.95 -4.08
CA ILE A 210 1.97 -9.83 -5.14
C ILE A 210 0.60 -9.33 -5.60
N ALA A 211 -0.31 -9.01 -4.67
CA ALA A 211 -1.63 -8.48 -5.01
C ALA A 211 -1.54 -7.16 -5.80
N LEU A 212 -0.62 -6.25 -5.45
CA LEU A 212 -0.40 -5.01 -6.19
C LEU A 212 0.09 -5.29 -7.63
N GLN A 213 1.04 -6.20 -7.81
CA GLN A 213 1.55 -6.54 -9.15
C GLN A 213 0.52 -7.30 -10.00
N ALA A 214 -0.27 -8.18 -9.40
CA ALA A 214 -1.37 -8.88 -10.07
C ALA A 214 -2.43 -7.91 -10.60
N ASN A 215 -2.85 -6.94 -9.78
CA ASN A 215 -3.76 -5.88 -10.21
C ASN A 215 -3.18 -5.05 -11.38
N ARG A 216 -1.89 -4.69 -11.31
CA ARG A 216 -1.22 -3.97 -12.41
C ARG A 216 -1.14 -4.80 -13.69
N ALA A 217 -0.85 -6.09 -13.60
CA ALA A 217 -0.83 -7.00 -14.75
C ALA A 217 -2.22 -7.12 -15.39
N GLN A 218 -3.28 -7.23 -14.58
CA GLN A 218 -4.66 -7.28 -15.06
C GLN A 218 -5.07 -5.98 -15.77
N GLN A 219 -4.70 -4.80 -15.24
CA GLN A 219 -4.92 -3.51 -15.91
C GLN A 219 -4.21 -3.45 -17.27
N LEU A 220 -2.92 -3.77 -17.33
CA LEU A 220 -2.16 -3.79 -18.58
C LEU A 220 -2.72 -4.79 -19.60
N GLN A 221 -3.25 -5.94 -19.14
CA GLN A 221 -3.89 -6.91 -20.00
C GLN A 221 -5.23 -6.39 -20.57
N ALA A 222 -6.00 -5.65 -19.78
CA ALA A 222 -7.22 -4.99 -20.24
C ALA A 222 -6.90 -3.90 -21.28
N ASP A 223 -5.93 -3.03 -21.00
CA ASP A 223 -5.48 -1.97 -21.93
C ASP A 223 -4.99 -2.55 -23.26
N LEU A 224 -4.20 -3.63 -23.23
CA LEU A 224 -3.76 -4.34 -24.43
C LEU A 224 -4.92 -4.97 -25.21
N SER A 225 -5.97 -5.42 -24.54
CA SER A 225 -7.16 -5.97 -25.22
C SER A 225 -7.95 -4.88 -25.96
N VAL A 226 -8.07 -3.69 -25.36
CA VAL A 226 -8.71 -2.51 -25.97
C VAL A 226 -7.87 -1.98 -27.13
N ALA A 227 -6.54 -1.86 -26.95
CA ALA A 227 -5.65 -1.42 -28.03
C ALA A 227 -5.72 -2.36 -29.26
N ARG A 228 -5.79 -3.68 -29.04
CA ARG A 228 -5.94 -4.66 -30.12
C ARG A 228 -7.29 -4.56 -30.83
N SER A 229 -8.39 -4.33 -30.11
CA SER A 229 -9.71 -4.17 -30.74
C SER A 229 -9.78 -2.89 -31.57
N GLN A 230 -9.23 -1.78 -31.07
CA GLN A 230 -9.12 -0.52 -31.81
C GLN A 230 -8.26 -0.66 -33.08
N GLN A 231 -7.11 -1.35 -32.99
CA GLN A 231 -6.27 -1.64 -34.16
C GLN A 231 -7.01 -2.47 -35.23
N ALA A 232 -7.77 -3.49 -34.81
CA ALA A 232 -8.58 -4.30 -35.72
C ALA A 232 -9.70 -3.48 -36.38
N GLU A 233 -10.37 -2.59 -35.63
CA GLU A 233 -11.40 -1.71 -36.16
C GLU A 233 -10.83 -0.70 -37.18
N VAL A 234 -9.71 -0.06 -36.87
CA VAL A 234 -9.03 0.87 -37.80
C VAL A 234 -8.59 0.14 -39.07
N ALA A 235 -8.01 -1.06 -38.95
CA ALA A 235 -7.63 -1.87 -40.11
C ALA A 235 -8.84 -2.24 -40.98
N GLN A 236 -9.99 -2.56 -40.35
CA GLN A 236 -11.22 -2.87 -41.09
C GLN A 236 -11.80 -1.64 -41.79
N ARG A 237 -11.83 -0.48 -41.13
CA ARG A 237 -12.26 0.81 -41.73
C ARG A 237 -11.35 1.21 -42.91
N GLN A 238 -10.04 0.95 -42.82
CA GLN A 238 -9.10 1.19 -43.91
C GLN A 238 -9.37 0.30 -45.13
N ARG A 239 -9.67 -0.99 -44.93
CA ARG A 239 -10.05 -1.91 -46.03
C ARG A 239 -11.32 -1.45 -46.72
N SER A 240 -12.39 -1.16 -45.96
CA SER A 240 -13.65 -0.69 -46.56
C SER A 240 -13.49 0.65 -47.30
N ALA A 241 -12.64 1.55 -46.81
CA ALA A 241 -12.34 2.81 -47.51
C ALA A 241 -11.57 2.58 -48.81
N GLN A 242 -10.66 1.60 -48.86
CA GLN A 242 -9.95 1.21 -50.08
C GLN A 242 -10.90 0.57 -51.11
N GLU A 243 -11.81 -0.30 -50.67
CA GLU A 243 -12.84 -0.91 -51.51
C GLU A 243 -13.79 0.15 -52.10
N GLN A 244 -14.26 1.09 -51.28
CA GLN A 244 -15.09 2.23 -51.73
C GLN A 244 -14.35 3.13 -52.72
N ALA A 245 -13.06 3.42 -52.48
CA ALA A 245 -12.25 4.21 -53.40
C ALA A 245 -12.06 3.52 -54.78
N GLN A 246 -11.92 2.18 -54.79
CA GLN A 246 -11.87 1.41 -56.03
C GLN A 246 -13.21 1.42 -56.77
N ALA A 247 -14.33 1.24 -56.08
CA ALA A 247 -15.67 1.32 -56.66
C ALA A 247 -15.93 2.69 -57.31
N LEU A 248 -15.67 3.79 -56.58
CA LEU A 248 -15.78 5.16 -57.09
C LEU A 248 -14.83 5.41 -58.29
N GLN A 249 -13.67 4.77 -58.34
CA GLN A 249 -12.76 4.86 -59.49
C GLN A 249 -13.32 4.15 -60.73
N VAL A 250 -14.03 3.04 -60.57
CA VAL A 250 -14.73 2.33 -61.66
C VAL A 250 -15.92 3.17 -62.15
N GLU A 251 -16.76 3.67 -61.24
CA GLU A 251 -17.89 4.55 -61.57
C GLU A 251 -17.43 5.80 -62.32
N LYS A 252 -16.38 6.46 -61.84
CA LYS A 252 -15.77 7.62 -62.52
C LYS A 252 -15.35 7.29 -63.95
N ARG A 253 -14.71 6.14 -64.19
CA ARG A 253 -14.30 5.72 -65.55
C ARG A 253 -15.51 5.49 -66.45
N ALA A 254 -16.58 4.86 -65.94
CA ALA A 254 -17.81 4.65 -66.70
C ALA A 254 -18.48 5.98 -67.09
N ALA A 255 -18.62 6.92 -66.14
CA ALA A 255 -19.15 8.26 -66.40
C ALA A 255 -18.29 9.07 -67.39
N GLN A 256 -16.96 8.93 -67.33
CA GLN A 256 -16.05 9.55 -68.29
C GLN A 256 -16.23 9.02 -69.72
N LEU A 257 -16.48 7.72 -69.89
CA LEU A 257 -16.78 7.11 -71.20
C LEU A 257 -18.12 7.60 -71.75
N GLN A 258 -19.17 7.64 -70.92
CA GLN A 258 -20.48 8.20 -71.28
C GLN A 258 -20.39 9.67 -71.74
N LEU A 259 -19.59 10.49 -71.04
CA LEU A 259 -19.37 11.88 -71.43
C LEU A 259 -18.70 12.00 -72.82
N ARG A 260 -17.77 11.09 -73.16
CA ARG A 260 -17.10 11.09 -74.47
C ARG A 260 -18.07 10.71 -75.60
N ASP A 261 -18.87 9.68 -75.39
CA ASP A 261 -19.90 9.23 -76.33
C ASP A 261 -20.93 10.34 -76.61
N LEU A 262 -21.46 10.99 -75.57
CA LEU A 262 -22.37 12.13 -75.72
C LEU A 262 -21.73 13.32 -76.47
N GLN A 263 -20.45 13.61 -76.22
CA GLN A 263 -19.72 14.65 -76.96
C GLN A 263 -19.56 14.31 -78.45
N GLU A 264 -19.35 13.03 -78.78
CA GLU A 264 -19.23 12.57 -80.16
C GLU A 264 -20.59 12.61 -80.88
N GLN A 265 -21.68 12.25 -80.18
CA GLN A 265 -23.06 12.37 -80.69
C GLN A 265 -23.45 13.83 -80.99
N VAL A 266 -23.19 14.76 -80.06
CA VAL A 266 -23.44 16.20 -80.27
C VAL A 266 -22.70 16.69 -81.51
N ARG A 267 -21.42 16.35 -81.65
CA ARG A 267 -20.61 16.75 -82.82
C ARG A 267 -21.07 16.13 -84.14
N GLN A 268 -21.71 14.97 -84.11
CA GLN A 268 -22.35 14.39 -85.30
C GLN A 268 -23.63 15.15 -85.68
N LEU A 269 -24.47 15.49 -84.69
CA LEU A 269 -25.70 16.26 -84.90
C LEU A 269 -25.41 17.69 -85.41
N GLU A 270 -24.38 18.35 -84.87
CA GLU A 270 -23.90 19.65 -85.36
C GLU A 270 -23.54 19.58 -86.86
N LYS A 271 -22.72 18.61 -87.27
CA LYS A 271 -22.34 18.39 -88.68
C LYS A 271 -23.52 18.05 -89.60
N GLN A 272 -24.51 17.32 -89.10
CA GLN A 272 -25.74 17.02 -89.87
C GLN A 272 -26.58 18.29 -90.06
N THR A 273 -26.58 19.18 -89.07
CA THR A 273 -27.27 20.48 -89.15
C THR A 273 -26.55 21.41 -90.13
N GLU A 274 -25.22 21.53 -90.03
CA GLU A 274 -24.39 22.34 -90.95
C GLU A 274 -24.49 21.88 -92.42
N THR A 275 -24.56 20.57 -92.68
CA THR A 275 -24.73 20.06 -94.05
C THR A 275 -26.18 20.12 -94.56
N GLY A 276 -27.16 20.30 -93.68
CA GLY A 276 -28.57 20.51 -94.02
C GLY A 276 -28.97 21.97 -94.31
N LEU A 277 -28.10 22.94 -94.01
CA LEU A 277 -28.29 24.36 -94.31
C LEU A 277 -27.88 24.65 -95.77
N PRO A 278 -28.81 25.03 -96.67
CA PRO A 278 -28.44 25.49 -98.00
C PRO A 278 -27.71 26.84 -97.87
N ALA A 279 -26.54 26.94 -98.49
CA ALA A 279 -25.81 28.20 -98.62
C ALA A 279 -26.63 29.18 -99.48
N HIS A 280 -27.43 30.02 -98.83
CA HIS A 280 -28.03 31.19 -99.48
C HIS A 280 -26.90 32.13 -99.93
N LYS A 281 -26.91 32.41 -101.24
CA LYS A 281 -25.98 33.30 -101.93
C LYS A 281 -26.17 34.76 -101.50
#